data_AF-A0A2E8DTK0-F1
#
_entry.id   AF-A0A2E8DTK0-F1
#
_cell.length_a   1.000
_cell.length_b   1.000
_cell.length_c   1.000
_cell.angle_alpha   90.00
_cell.angle_beta   90.00
_cell.angle_gamma   90.00
#
_symmetry.space_group_name_H-M   'P 1'
#
loop_
_entity.id
_entity.type
_entity.pdbx_description
1 polymer ?
#
loop_
_entity_poly.entity_id
_entity_poly.type
_entity_poly.pdbx_seq_one_letter_code
_entity_poly.pdbx_strand_id
1 'polypeptide(L)' 'MIIFTRVFFLNLLLFCLVSSAENLIPFENKSLGLWGYRSQKTGDIVIDTKYDEVGGFRNELSSVRIGQL' A
#
# COMPACT_ATOMS: atom_id res chain seq x y z
N MET A 1 -33.48 6.93 -19.54
CA MET A 1 -32.60 7.87 -18.80
C MET A 1 -32.45 7.53 -17.31
N ILE A 2 -33.53 7.19 -16.59
CA ILE A 2 -33.49 6.93 -15.13
C ILE A 2 -32.69 5.67 -14.73
N ILE A 3 -32.76 4.59 -15.53
CA ILE A 3 -32.06 3.32 -15.25
C ILE A 3 -30.53 3.49 -15.33
N PHE A 4 -30.03 4.20 -16.35
CA PHE A 4 -28.59 4.40 -16.54
C PHE A 4 -27.99 5.20 -15.38
N THR A 5 -28.67 6.26 -14.96
CA THR A 5 -28.25 7.06 -13.79
C THR A 5 -28.27 6.24 -12.50
N ARG A 6 -29.24 5.34 -12.33
CA ARG A 6 -29.30 4.46 -11.14
C ARG A 6 -28.20 3.41 -11.13
N VAL A 7 -27.87 2.81 -12.27
CA VAL A 7 -26.75 1.86 -12.40
C VAL A 7 -25.41 2.58 -12.17
N PHE A 8 -25.25 3.78 -12.72
CA PHE A 8 -24.07 4.61 -12.49
C PHE A 8 -23.92 4.98 -11.00
N PHE A 9 -25.00 5.40 -10.34
CA PHE A 9 -25.00 5.69 -8.90
C PHE A 9 -24.72 4.46 -8.05
N LEU A 10 -25.28 3.30 -8.40
CA LEU A 10 -25.03 2.04 -7.70
C LEU A 10 -23.57 1.60 -7.84
N ASN A 11 -22.99 1.78 -9.03
CA ASN A 11 -21.59 1.47 -9.31
C ASN A 11 -20.64 2.43 -8.57
N LEU A 12 -20.99 3.71 -8.48
CA LEU A 12 -20.24 4.71 -7.70
C LEU A 12 -20.28 4.41 -6.19
N LEU A 13 -21.43 3.98 -5.66
CA LEU A 13 -21.58 3.54 -4.26
C LEU A 13 -20.72 2.31 -3.94
N LEU A 14 -20.67 1.34 -4.86
CA LEU A 14 -19.81 0.15 -4.72
C LEU A 14 -18.31 0.51 -4.75
N PHE A 15 -17.93 1.52 -5.54
CA PHE A 15 -16.55 1.98 -5.63
C PHE A 15 -16.06 2.64 -4.34
N CYS A 16 -16.92 3.40 -3.63
CA CYS A 16 -16.58 3.96 -2.32
C CYS A 16 -16.38 2.92 -1.22
N LEU A 17 -17.00 1.74 -1.31
CA LEU A 17 -16.84 0.69 -0.30
C LEU A 17 -15.46 0.02 -0.36
N VAL A 18 -14.69 0.21 -1.43
CA VAL A 18 -13.40 -0.45 -1.63
C VAL A 18 -12.19 0.38 -1.17
N SER A 19 -12.38 1.59 -0.64
CA SER A 19 -11.26 2.39 -0.12
C SER A 19 -10.84 1.90 1.27
N SER A 20 -10.10 0.79 1.35
CA SER A 20 -9.40 0.41 2.59
C SER A 20 -8.08 1.15 2.63
N ALA A 21 -7.92 2.09 3.57
CA ALA A 21 -6.59 2.56 3.99
C ALA A 21 -5.80 1.33 4.48
N GLU A 22 -4.75 0.95 3.74
CA GLU A 22 -3.97 -0.24 4.03
C GLU A 22 -2.75 0.11 4.86
N ASN A 23 -2.64 -0.50 6.05
CA ASN A 23 -1.49 -0.32 6.91
C ASN A 23 -0.34 -1.19 6.41
N LEU A 24 0.74 -0.54 6.01
CA LEU A 24 1.97 -1.18 5.56
C LEU A 24 2.98 -1.26 6.69
N ILE A 25 3.64 -2.40 6.80
CA ILE A 25 4.74 -2.61 7.75
C ILE A 25 6.04 -2.86 7.00
N PRO A 26 7.17 -2.30 7.49
CA PRO A 26 8.47 -2.56 6.90
C PRO A 26 8.84 -4.04 7.11
N PHE A 27 9.47 -4.64 6.10
CA PHE A 27 10.08 -5.96 6.22
C PHE A 27 11.42 -5.99 5.49
N GLU A 28 12.33 -6.78 6.04
CA GLU A 28 13.68 -6.96 5.50
C GLU A 28 13.78 -8.30 4.77
N ASN A 29 14.35 -8.27 3.57
CA ASN A 29 14.74 -9.49 2.85
C ASN A 29 16.19 -9.85 3.23
N LYS A 30 16.34 -10.85 4.08
CA LYS A 30 17.66 -11.34 4.55
C LYS A 30 18.60 -11.79 3.44
N SER A 31 18.09 -12.19 2.27
CA SER A 31 18.93 -12.61 1.15
C SER A 31 19.53 -11.44 0.38
N LEU A 32 18.88 -10.27 0.41
CA LEU A 32 19.31 -9.08 -0.32
C LEU A 32 19.88 -8.00 0.61
N GLY A 33 19.55 -8.03 1.91
CA GLY A 33 19.87 -6.96 2.85
C GLY A 33 19.07 -5.68 2.60
N LEU A 34 17.99 -5.78 1.81
CA LEU A 34 17.15 -4.66 1.42
C LEU A 34 15.77 -4.75 2.08
N TRP A 35 15.17 -3.58 2.25
CA TRP A 35 13.88 -3.37 2.87
C TRP A 35 12.79 -3.03 1.86
N GLY A 36 11.59 -3.50 2.15
CA GLY A 36 10.36 -3.20 1.42
C GLY A 36 9.19 -3.06 2.39
N TYR A 37 7.97 -3.09 1.84
CA TYR A 37 6.74 -3.03 2.64
C TYR A 37 5.77 -4.13 2.27
N ARG A 38 5.13 -4.66 3.31
CA ARG A 38 4.07 -5.65 3.16
C ARG A 38 2.80 -5.20 3.87
N SER A 39 1.67 -5.69 3.38
CA SER A 39 0.38 -5.49 4.01
C SER A 39 0.39 -6.12 5.40
N GLN A 40 0.02 -5.35 6.42
CA GLN A 40 -0.19 -5.89 7.75
C GLN A 40 -1.39 -6.86 7.78
N LYS A 41 -2.39 -6.65 6.91
CA LYS A 41 -3.63 -7.44 6.91
C LYS A 41 -3.45 -8.77 6.19
N THR A 42 -2.88 -8.76 4.99
CA THR A 42 -2.78 -9.97 4.15
C THR A 42 -1.40 -10.63 4.27
N GLY A 43 -0.37 -9.88 4.64
CA GLY A 43 1.02 -10.33 4.60
C GLY A 43 1.68 -10.22 3.22
N ASP A 44 0.94 -9.77 2.21
CA ASP A 44 1.43 -9.66 0.83
C ASP A 44 2.45 -8.54 0.70
N ILE A 45 3.45 -8.76 -0.17
CA ILE A 45 4.41 -7.74 -0.53
C ILE A 45 3.70 -6.72 -1.42
N VAL A 46 3.61 -5.48 -0.93
CA VAL A 46 2.99 -4.36 -1.67
C VAL A 46 4.08 -3.50 -2.31
N ILE A 47 5.24 -3.40 -1.67
CA ILE A 47 6.41 -2.69 -2.18
C ILE A 47 7.61 -3.62 -2.05
N ASP A 48 8.23 -3.94 -3.18
CA ASP A 48 9.41 -4.79 -3.26
C ASP A 48 10.59 -4.26 -2.44
N THR A 49 11.49 -5.18 -2.06
CA THR A 49 12.70 -4.85 -1.29
C THR A 49 13.74 -4.15 -2.15
N LYS A 50 13.77 -2.83 -2.10
CA LYS A 50 14.65 -1.98 -2.94
C LYS A 50 15.32 -0.83 -2.18
N TYR A 51 15.09 -0.73 -0.88
CA TYR A 51 15.61 0.33 -0.02
C TYR A 51 16.65 -0.23 0.94
N ASP A 52 17.66 0.56 1.30
CA ASP A 52 18.67 0.13 2.27
C ASP A 52 18.15 0.24 3.70
N GLU A 53 17.33 1.26 3.96
CA GLU A 53 16.65 1.46 5.24
C GLU A 53 15.26 2.03 5.00
N VAL A 54 14.31 1.66 5.86
CA VAL A 54 12.93 2.15 5.83
C VAL A 54 12.45 2.51 7.23
N GLY A 55 11.65 3.58 7.32
CA GLY A 55 10.91 3.94 8.52
C GLY A 55 9.55 3.24 8.60
N GLY A 56 8.84 3.49 9.71
CA GLY A 56 7.42 3.12 9.80
C GLY A 56 6.55 3.94 8.85
N PHE A 57 5.45 3.37 8.38
CA PHE A 57 4.42 4.13 7.67
C PHE A 57 3.61 4.96 8.66
N ARG A 58 3.50 6.27 8.43
CA ARG A 58 2.66 7.21 9.19
C ARG A 58 2.07 8.24 8.23
N ASN A 59 0.78 8.54 8.39
CA ASN A 59 0.07 9.47 7.51
C ASN A 59 0.23 9.14 6.01
N GLU A 60 0.18 7.85 5.67
CA GLU A 60 0.39 7.34 4.30
C GLU A 60 1.77 7.66 3.68
N LEU A 61 2.73 8.09 4.50
CA LEU A 61 4.09 8.41 4.10
C LEU A 61 5.09 7.57 4.90
N SER A 62 6.26 7.36 4.32
CA SER A 62 7.37 6.75 5.03
C SER A 62 8.71 7.29 4.54
N SER A 63 9.66 7.40 5.47
CA SER A 63 11.04 7.79 5.15
C SER A 63 11.79 6.56 4.66
N VAL A 64 12.47 6.67 3.52
CA VAL A 64 13.28 5.60 2.95
C VAL A 64 14.67 6.12 2.62
N ARG A 65 15.68 5.25 2.73
CA ARG A 65 17.06 5.53 2.33
C ARG A 65 17.42 4.67 1.12
N ILE A 66 18.07 5.29 0.13
CA ILE A 66 18.64 4.62 -1.04
C ILE A 66 20.06 5.17 -1.21
N GLY A 67 21.04 4.27 -1.26
CA GLY A 67 22.46 4.55 -1.32
C GLY A 67 23.08 4.75 0.06
N GLN A 68 24.19 4.06 0.31
CA GLN A 68 25.19 4.47 1.29
C GLN A 68 26.09 5.52 0.64
N LEU A 69 26.07 6.76 1.16
CA LEU A 69 27.11 7.74 0.91
C LEU A 69 28.39 7.35 1.66
#